data_AF-A0A5E3XKD5-F1
#
_entry.id   AF-A0A5E3XKD5-F1
#
_cell.length_a   1.000
_cell.length_b   1.000
_cell.length_c   1.000
_cell.angle_alpha   90.00
_cell.angle_beta   90.00
_cell.angle_gamma   90.00
#
_symmetry.space_group_name_H-M   'P 1'
#
loop_
_entity.id
_entity.type
_entity.pdbx_description
1 polymer ?
#
loop_
_entity_poly.entity_id
_entity_poly.type
_entity_poly.pdbx_seq_one_letter_code
_entity_poly.pdbx_strand_id
1 'polypeptide(L)'
;MDPPLQAIRLDLPSWLAGLDEDHPTAFKDHVRELRDARARSNGYSSLAEGYELLRSFEFKIPDTAHEDGLPRRQLPASVTAIGPHTLRLVSRLSSGHGLHTPGDTCPSQVWTVRTDSTRDDELLVAKIYCPSFAIPRTSHIPGIYEYITPTQHARVEEAAYKALSSVQGRWVPYFLGRFQTALPHGEPAEVNLLEYVPGQLLSEWRNARCADPLHTIGTLEFKALRQDHIDLFTGLSTQIAEMHALGIRHCNLHGSHIILPQPDRLSGGFVFIDFAYARAWKPPTERSNVGVVDYRKAAAAFRCCDAP
;
A
#
# COMPACT_ATOMS: atom_id res chain seq x y z
N MET A 1 -18.65 1.20 -24.18
CA MET A 1 -17.18 1.29 -24.28
C MET A 1 -16.77 2.46 -23.42
N ASP A 2 -16.27 2.19 -22.22
CA ASP A 2 -15.69 3.24 -21.39
C ASP A 2 -14.43 3.78 -22.06
N PRO A 3 -14.15 5.09 -21.96
CA PRO A 3 -12.95 5.67 -22.55
C PRO A 3 -11.71 4.96 -21.98
N PRO A 4 -10.68 4.67 -22.79
CA PRO A 4 -9.43 4.12 -22.29
C PRO A 4 -8.91 5.05 -21.21
N LEU A 5 -8.55 4.49 -20.04
CA LEU A 5 -7.90 5.20 -18.93
C LEU A 5 -6.86 6.15 -19.53
N GLN A 6 -7.19 7.43 -19.65
CA GLN A 6 -6.23 8.44 -20.07
C GLN A 6 -5.08 8.29 -19.09
N ALA A 7 -3.88 8.01 -19.64
CA ALA A 7 -2.66 7.81 -18.87
C ALA A 7 -2.69 8.79 -17.72
N ILE A 8 -2.69 8.30 -16.47
CA ILE A 8 -2.84 9.10 -15.25
C ILE A 8 -1.94 10.32 -15.41
N ARG A 9 -2.52 11.42 -15.89
CA ARG A 9 -1.84 12.70 -15.98
C ARG A 9 -1.93 13.15 -14.55
N LEU A 10 -0.91 12.78 -13.79
CA LEU A 10 -0.62 13.48 -12.57
C LEU A 10 -0.46 14.91 -13.03
N ASP A 11 -1.46 15.75 -12.78
CA ASP A 11 -1.32 17.19 -12.88
C ASP A 11 -0.18 17.54 -11.93
N LEU A 12 1.03 17.58 -12.50
CA LEU A 12 2.21 17.99 -11.77
C LEU A 12 1.92 19.43 -11.35
N PRO A 13 2.05 19.76 -10.06
CA PRO A 13 1.78 21.10 -9.59
C PRO A 13 2.53 22.13 -10.44
N SER A 14 1.88 23.27 -10.71
CA SER A 14 2.42 24.34 -11.57
C SER A 14 3.80 24.88 -11.14
N TRP A 15 4.22 24.65 -9.88
CA TRP A 15 5.57 24.99 -9.41
C TRP A 15 6.70 24.15 -10.05
N LEU A 16 6.39 23.06 -10.76
CA LEU A 16 7.36 22.32 -11.58
C LEU A 16 7.55 22.92 -12.99
N ALA A 17 6.64 23.78 -13.47
CA ALA A 17 6.64 24.28 -14.84
C ALA A 17 7.43 25.59 -15.05
N GLY A 18 8.12 26.10 -14.02
CA GLY A 18 8.82 27.39 -14.04
C GLY A 18 10.22 27.38 -13.41
N LEU A 19 10.91 26.23 -13.46
CA LEU A 19 12.22 26.07 -12.81
C LEU A 19 13.37 26.44 -13.76
N ASP A 20 13.50 27.75 -14.04
CA ASP A 20 14.72 28.33 -14.60
C ASP A 20 15.67 28.76 -13.46
N GLU A 21 16.89 28.23 -13.50
CA GLU A 21 18.14 28.63 -12.81
C GLU A 21 18.23 28.71 -11.25
N ASP A 22 17.15 28.88 -10.48
CA ASP A 22 17.21 28.99 -8.99
C ASP A 22 16.92 27.68 -8.21
N HIS A 23 16.85 26.56 -8.91
CA HIS A 23 16.46 25.24 -8.40
C HIS A 23 17.26 24.74 -7.17
N PRO A 24 18.57 24.98 -7.02
CA PRO A 24 19.33 24.49 -5.88
C PRO A 24 18.94 25.17 -4.55
N THR A 25 18.58 26.46 -4.58
CA THR A 25 18.26 27.22 -3.36
C THR A 25 16.86 26.88 -2.88
N ALA A 26 15.86 26.90 -3.77
CA ALA A 26 14.48 26.51 -3.44
C ALA A 26 14.40 25.07 -2.90
N PHE A 27 15.15 24.13 -3.50
CA PHE A 27 15.22 22.76 -2.99
C PHE A 27 15.89 22.68 -1.61
N LYS A 28 16.97 23.42 -1.37
CA LYS A 28 17.63 23.49 -0.04
C LYS A 28 16.69 24.06 1.02
N ASP A 29 15.95 25.12 0.69
CA ASP A 29 14.97 25.73 1.59
C ASP A 29 13.83 24.75 1.90
N HIS A 30 13.30 24.06 0.89
CA HIS A 30 12.30 23.01 1.08
C HIS A 30 12.81 21.87 1.98
N VAL A 31 14.05 21.39 1.78
CA VAL A 31 14.66 20.36 2.64
C VAL A 31 14.84 20.88 4.08
N ARG A 32 15.19 22.16 4.27
CA ARG A 32 15.26 22.78 5.59
C ARG A 32 13.88 22.80 6.25
N GLU A 33 12.85 23.24 5.55
CA GLU A 33 11.47 23.26 6.04
C GLU A 33 10.98 21.86 6.44
N LEU A 34 11.29 20.84 5.63
CA LEU A 34 10.99 19.44 5.97
C LEU A 34 11.72 19.02 7.26
N ARG A 35 13.01 19.35 7.40
CA ARG A 35 13.78 19.03 8.62
C ARG A 35 13.20 19.70 9.85
N ASP A 36 12.81 20.97 9.74
CA ASP A 36 12.17 21.71 10.82
C ASP A 36 10.80 21.10 11.16
N ALA A 37 10.03 20.70 10.14
CA ALA A 37 8.77 19.97 10.28
C ALA A 37 8.93 18.65 11.05
N ARG A 38 9.97 17.86 10.75
CA ARG A 38 10.26 16.66 11.53
C ARG A 38 10.77 16.95 12.93
N ALA A 39 11.56 18.00 13.13
CA ALA A 39 11.98 18.39 14.47
C ALA A 39 10.75 18.71 15.35
N ARG A 40 9.77 19.43 14.80
CA ARG A 40 8.46 19.63 15.45
C ARG A 40 7.74 18.29 15.66
N SER A 41 7.59 17.47 14.62
CA SER A 41 6.91 16.17 14.70
C SER A 41 7.55 15.16 15.65
N ASN A 42 8.85 15.28 15.96
CA ASN A 42 9.53 14.44 16.95
C ASN A 42 9.31 14.96 18.38
N GLY A 43 9.09 16.27 18.55
CA GLY A 43 8.81 16.90 19.85
C GLY A 43 7.36 16.72 20.32
N TYR A 44 6.43 16.50 19.39
CA TYR A 44 5.06 16.10 19.69
C TYR A 44 4.91 14.60 19.44
N SER A 45 4.20 13.88 20.31
CA SER A 45 3.75 12.52 19.95
C SER A 45 2.75 12.66 18.79
N SER A 46 3.27 12.63 17.56
CA SER A 46 2.54 13.05 16.34
C SER A 46 1.31 12.18 16.06
N LEU A 47 1.32 10.92 16.49
CA LEU A 47 0.20 9.99 16.43
C LEU A 47 0.35 8.98 17.57
N ALA A 48 -0.72 8.79 18.35
CA ALA A 48 -0.76 7.83 19.46
C ALA A 48 -2.07 7.04 19.45
N GLU A 49 -2.06 5.86 20.07
CA GLU A 49 -3.28 5.08 20.28
C GLU A 49 -4.35 5.92 20.98
N GLY A 50 -5.60 5.80 20.52
CA GLY A 50 -6.73 6.59 20.98
C GLY A 50 -6.89 7.96 20.30
N TYR A 51 -5.92 8.43 19.51
CA TYR A 51 -6.04 9.71 18.80
C TYR A 51 -7.19 9.69 17.76
N GLU A 52 -7.99 10.74 17.74
CA GLU A 52 -9.05 10.94 16.74
C GLU A 52 -8.47 11.55 15.46
N LEU A 53 -8.21 10.70 14.48
CA LEU A 53 -7.57 11.08 13.22
C LEU A 53 -8.50 11.88 12.29
N LEU A 54 -9.78 11.48 12.21
CA LEU A 54 -10.82 12.12 11.41
C LEU A 54 -12.08 12.28 12.26
N ARG A 55 -12.76 13.41 12.10
CA ARG A 55 -14.03 13.71 12.78
C ARG A 55 -15.10 14.01 11.75
N SER A 56 -16.28 13.43 11.98
CA SER A 56 -17.48 13.70 11.17
C SER A 56 -17.27 13.53 9.66
N PHE A 57 -16.71 12.40 9.25
CA PHE A 57 -16.53 12.06 7.83
C PHE A 57 -17.52 10.98 7.39
N GLU A 58 -17.77 10.92 6.09
CA GLU A 58 -18.61 9.88 5.46
C GLU A 58 -17.76 8.99 4.56
N PHE A 59 -18.06 7.69 4.59
CA PHE A 59 -17.43 6.73 3.70
C PHE A 59 -17.90 6.93 2.27
N LYS A 60 -16.99 6.69 1.33
CA LYS A 60 -17.38 6.44 -0.07
C LYS A 60 -17.57 4.93 -0.21
N ILE A 61 -18.82 4.49 -0.13
CA ILE A 61 -19.15 3.06 -0.28
C ILE A 61 -18.71 2.65 -1.70
N PRO A 62 -17.79 1.67 -1.83
CA PRO A 62 -17.41 1.14 -3.13
C PRO A 62 -18.64 0.57 -3.84
N ASP A 63 -18.71 0.69 -5.16
CA ASP A 63 -19.70 -0.07 -5.91
C ASP A 63 -19.35 -1.56 -5.78
N THR A 64 -20.18 -2.30 -5.05
CA THR A 64 -20.01 -3.75 -4.84
C THR A 64 -20.79 -4.58 -5.84
N ALA A 65 -21.61 -3.96 -6.69
CA ALA A 65 -22.39 -4.67 -7.70
C ALA A 65 -21.49 -4.95 -8.92
N HIS A 66 -20.87 -6.12 -8.92
CA HIS A 66 -20.10 -6.60 -10.06
C HIS A 66 -20.80 -7.78 -10.72
N GLU A 67 -20.95 -7.72 -12.04
CA GLU A 67 -21.63 -8.76 -12.83
C GLU A 67 -20.76 -10.02 -13.07
N ASP A 68 -19.54 -10.06 -12.54
CA ASP A 68 -18.60 -11.18 -12.80
C ASP A 68 -18.89 -12.44 -11.99
N GLY A 69 -19.80 -12.37 -11.00
CA GLY A 69 -20.17 -13.51 -10.14
C GLY A 69 -19.02 -14.02 -9.25
N LEU A 70 -17.93 -13.27 -9.14
CA LEU A 70 -16.75 -13.70 -8.39
C LEU A 70 -16.91 -13.39 -6.89
N PRO A 71 -16.47 -14.29 -6.00
CA PRO A 71 -16.65 -14.13 -4.56
C PRO A 71 -15.85 -12.94 -4.04
N ARG A 72 -16.47 -12.12 -3.20
CA ARG A 72 -15.88 -10.95 -2.55
C ARG A 72 -16.09 -11.03 -1.04
N ARG A 73 -15.15 -10.47 -0.28
CA ARG A 73 -15.32 -10.25 1.15
C ARG A 73 -16.48 -9.29 1.37
N GLN A 74 -17.18 -9.46 2.48
CA GLN A 74 -18.22 -8.52 2.88
C GLN A 74 -17.58 -7.17 3.23
N LEU A 75 -18.27 -6.08 2.91
CA LEU A 75 -17.87 -4.76 3.39
C LEU A 75 -17.92 -4.72 4.93
N PRO A 76 -17.01 -3.98 5.58
CA PRO A 76 -17.11 -3.71 7.01
C PRO A 76 -18.48 -3.09 7.36
N ALA A 77 -19.08 -3.51 8.46
CA ALA A 77 -20.39 -3.05 8.91
C ALA A 77 -20.41 -1.52 9.13
N SER A 78 -19.33 -0.98 9.68
CA SER A 78 -19.11 0.47 9.85
C SER A 78 -19.22 1.26 8.55
N VAL A 79 -18.76 0.69 7.44
CA VAL A 79 -18.80 1.35 6.12
C VAL A 79 -20.24 1.46 5.61
N THR A 80 -21.10 0.50 5.97
CA THR A 80 -22.52 0.50 5.59
C THR A 80 -23.41 1.30 6.55
N ALA A 81 -22.89 1.69 7.71
CA ALA A 81 -23.65 2.46 8.68
C ALA A 81 -23.83 3.92 8.22
N ILE A 82 -25.09 4.37 8.27
CA ILE A 82 -25.48 5.71 7.84
C ILE A 82 -25.03 6.75 8.88
N GLY A 83 -24.45 7.85 8.40
CA GLY A 83 -24.14 9.03 9.22
C GLY A 83 -22.65 9.34 9.29
N PRO A 84 -22.30 10.43 9.99
CA PRO A 84 -20.91 10.82 10.20
C PRO A 84 -20.20 9.87 11.17
N HIS A 85 -18.94 9.58 10.88
CA HIS A 85 -18.09 8.72 11.70
C HIS A 85 -16.91 9.48 12.31
N THR A 86 -16.40 8.97 13.41
CA THR A 86 -15.13 9.41 14.03
C THR A 86 -14.10 8.30 13.94
N LEU A 87 -12.92 8.57 13.38
CA LEU A 87 -11.86 7.58 13.20
C LEU A 87 -10.83 7.67 14.33
N ARG A 88 -10.66 6.60 15.11
CA ARG A 88 -9.69 6.54 16.22
C ARG A 88 -8.56 5.56 15.92
N LEU A 89 -7.33 5.99 16.19
CA LEU A 89 -6.15 5.13 16.08
C LEU A 89 -6.20 4.03 17.14
N VAL A 90 -5.99 2.78 16.73
CA VAL A 90 -5.96 1.64 17.66
C VAL A 90 -4.54 1.20 17.90
N SER A 91 -3.85 0.70 16.87
CA SER A 91 -2.46 0.27 16.99
C SER A 91 -1.70 0.55 15.71
N ARG A 92 -0.41 0.83 15.85
CA ARG A 92 0.44 1.03 14.68
C ARG A 92 0.80 -0.31 14.05
N LEU A 93 0.54 -0.46 12.74
CA LEU A 93 0.98 -1.63 12.00
C LEU A 93 2.48 -1.47 11.71
N SER A 94 3.28 -2.18 12.50
CA SER A 94 4.70 -2.35 12.22
C SER A 94 4.84 -3.41 11.14
N SER A 95 5.38 -3.04 9.98
CA SER A 95 5.92 -4.03 9.05
C SER A 95 6.97 -4.84 9.81
N GLY A 96 6.80 -6.17 9.95
CA GLY A 96 7.61 -7.06 10.79
C GLY A 96 9.14 -7.08 10.53
N HIS A 97 9.65 -6.26 9.62
CA HIS A 97 11.05 -5.88 9.56
C HIS A 97 11.21 -4.56 10.30
N GLY A 98 11.71 -4.58 11.54
CA GLY A 98 11.80 -3.45 12.49
C GLY A 98 12.61 -2.23 12.02
N LEU A 99 12.24 -1.60 10.90
CA LEU A 99 13.06 -0.65 10.16
C LEU A 99 12.27 0.39 9.36
N HIS A 100 10.98 0.56 9.62
CA HIS A 100 10.23 1.71 9.11
C HIS A 100 9.77 2.62 10.26
N THR A 101 10.73 3.03 11.09
CA THR A 101 10.64 4.35 11.73
C THR A 101 10.44 5.36 10.59
N PRO A 102 9.47 6.30 10.67
CA PRO A 102 9.27 7.29 9.63
C PRO A 102 10.62 7.94 9.27
N GLY A 103 10.90 8.02 7.98
CA GLY A 103 12.24 8.26 7.47
C GLY A 103 12.28 8.04 5.97
N ASP A 104 13.47 8.09 5.41
CA ASP A 104 13.76 8.39 4.01
C ASP A 104 13.07 7.50 2.98
N THR A 105 12.65 6.31 3.38
CA THR A 105 12.10 5.29 2.49
C THR A 105 10.62 5.02 2.70
N CYS A 106 10.00 5.56 3.76
CA CYS A 106 8.60 5.31 4.07
C CYS A 106 7.83 6.63 4.19
N PRO A 107 7.05 7.01 3.16
CA PRO A 107 6.35 8.29 3.14
C PRO A 107 5.08 8.31 4.01
N SER A 108 4.78 7.21 4.70
CA SER A 108 3.53 7.04 5.44
C SER A 108 3.72 6.27 6.75
N GLN A 109 2.77 6.47 7.67
CA GLN A 109 2.53 5.53 8.77
C GLN A 109 1.26 4.75 8.51
N VAL A 110 1.26 3.45 8.84
CA VAL A 110 0.09 2.59 8.71
C VAL A 110 -0.42 2.25 10.10
N TRP A 111 -1.72 2.43 10.32
CA TRP A 111 -2.38 2.21 11.60
C TRP A 111 -3.63 1.38 11.40
N THR A 112 -3.92 0.48 12.34
CA THR A 112 -5.28 0.00 12.53
C THR A 112 -6.10 1.11 13.19
N VAL A 113 -7.36 1.20 12.80
CA VAL A 113 -8.28 2.22 13.28
C VAL A 113 -9.66 1.63 13.52
N ARG A 114 -10.45 2.30 14.36
CA ARG A 114 -11.86 2.00 14.61
C ARG A 114 -12.73 3.21 14.33
N THR A 115 -13.99 2.97 13.99
CA THR A 115 -14.99 4.03 14.04
C THR A 115 -15.75 4.02 15.36
N ASP A 116 -16.50 5.08 15.63
CA ASP A 116 -17.47 5.16 16.74
C ASP A 116 -18.70 4.25 16.54
N SER A 117 -18.98 3.83 15.30
CA SER A 117 -20.10 2.96 14.93
C SER A 117 -19.79 1.45 14.98
N THR A 118 -18.52 1.06 15.09
CA THR A 118 -18.13 -0.36 15.09
C THR A 118 -18.42 -1.04 16.43
N ARG A 119 -18.79 -2.33 16.36
CA ARG A 119 -18.53 -3.27 17.47
C ARG A 119 -17.03 -3.30 17.76
N ASP A 120 -16.64 -3.53 19.01
CA ASP A 120 -15.23 -3.42 19.46
C ASP A 120 -14.22 -4.27 18.66
N ASP A 121 -14.66 -5.20 17.81
CA ASP A 121 -13.83 -6.11 17.03
C ASP A 121 -13.54 -5.68 15.58
N GLU A 122 -14.30 -4.76 15.00
CA GLU A 122 -14.09 -4.39 13.59
C GLU A 122 -12.98 -3.33 13.44
N LEU A 123 -11.96 -3.64 12.64
CA LEU A 123 -10.83 -2.77 12.35
C LEU A 123 -10.86 -2.31 10.89
N LEU A 124 -10.34 -1.12 10.65
CA LEU A 124 -9.95 -0.61 9.33
C LEU A 124 -8.45 -0.31 9.33
N VAL A 125 -7.90 0.05 8.17
CA VAL A 125 -6.50 0.49 8.03
C VAL A 125 -6.47 1.94 7.56
N ALA A 126 -5.81 2.81 8.32
CA ALA A 126 -5.48 4.16 7.90
C ALA A 126 -3.99 4.25 7.53
N LYS A 127 -3.72 4.67 6.29
CA LYS A 127 -2.38 4.99 5.82
C LYS A 127 -2.23 6.50 5.71
N ILE A 128 -1.40 7.05 6.59
CA ILE A 128 -1.27 8.48 6.84
C ILE A 128 0.01 8.98 6.20
N TYR A 129 -0.12 9.87 5.23
CA TYR A 129 0.95 10.50 4.49
C TYR A 129 1.13 11.93 4.99
N CYS A 130 2.31 12.23 5.54
CA CYS A 130 2.63 13.55 6.05
C CYS A 130 4.01 13.98 5.51
N PRO A 131 4.20 15.25 5.09
CA PRO A 131 5.50 15.76 4.64
C PRO A 131 6.65 15.44 5.60
N SER A 132 6.45 15.61 6.92
CA SER A 132 7.47 15.35 7.94
C SER A 132 7.87 13.89 8.11
N PHE A 133 7.09 12.93 7.57
CA PHE A 133 7.45 11.51 7.57
C PHE A 133 8.53 11.18 6.54
N ALA A 134 8.57 11.92 5.43
CA ALA A 134 9.43 11.64 4.27
C ALA A 134 10.52 12.70 4.10
N ILE A 135 11.58 12.59 4.89
CA ILE A 135 12.77 13.46 4.72
C ILE A 135 13.89 12.66 4.07
N PRO A 136 14.34 13.04 2.86
CA PRO A 136 15.55 12.46 2.28
C PRO A 136 16.76 12.72 3.19
N ARG A 137 17.52 11.69 3.64
CA ARG A 137 18.86 11.94 4.24
C ARG A 137 19.85 12.36 3.18
N THR A 138 19.78 11.75 2.00
CA THR A 138 20.64 12.12 0.89
C THR A 138 20.03 13.31 0.16
N SER A 139 20.89 14.27 -0.17
CA SER A 139 20.52 15.34 -1.09
C SER A 139 19.96 14.68 -2.36
N HIS A 140 18.75 15.05 -2.75
CA HIS A 140 18.22 14.68 -4.06
C HIS A 140 19.29 14.99 -5.11
N ILE A 141 19.70 13.98 -5.86
CA ILE A 141 20.55 14.17 -7.04
C ILE A 141 19.59 14.41 -8.21
N PRO A 142 19.47 15.66 -8.73
CA PRO A 142 18.60 15.94 -9.85
C PRO A 142 18.94 15.02 -11.03
N GLY A 143 17.92 14.45 -11.69
CA GLY A 143 18.09 13.59 -12.86
C GLY A 143 18.31 12.09 -12.58
N ILE A 144 18.48 11.66 -11.32
CA ILE A 144 18.61 10.23 -10.99
C ILE A 144 17.33 9.68 -10.35
N TYR A 145 16.72 10.42 -9.43
CA TYR A 145 15.49 10.01 -8.74
C TYR A 145 14.54 11.19 -8.61
N GLU A 146 13.32 11.10 -9.16
CA GLU A 146 12.28 12.09 -8.88
C GLU A 146 11.88 12.00 -7.40
N TYR A 147 11.96 13.11 -6.67
CA TYR A 147 11.40 13.17 -5.32
C TYR A 147 9.87 13.15 -5.40
N ILE A 148 9.27 12.06 -4.90
CA ILE A 148 7.82 11.90 -4.81
C ILE A 148 7.38 12.34 -3.42
N THR A 149 6.54 13.36 -3.38
CA THR A 149 5.97 13.87 -2.13
C THR A 149 5.00 12.84 -1.51
N PRO A 150 4.81 12.84 -0.17
CA PRO A 150 3.79 11.99 0.47
C PRO A 150 2.38 12.16 -0.12
N THR A 151 2.00 13.39 -0.48
CA THR A 151 0.72 13.67 -1.14
C THR A 151 0.62 13.00 -2.51
N GLN A 152 1.70 13.01 -3.30
CA GLN A 152 1.73 12.29 -4.58
C GLN A 152 1.61 10.78 -4.36
N HIS A 153 2.27 10.21 -3.35
CA HIS A 153 2.09 8.80 -3.00
C HIS A 153 0.64 8.46 -2.64
N ALA A 154 -0.01 9.27 -1.81
CA ALA A 154 -1.43 9.08 -1.45
C ALA A 154 -2.35 9.09 -2.68
N ARG A 155 -2.12 10.03 -3.62
CA ARG A 155 -2.89 10.16 -4.86
C ARG A 155 -2.64 9.03 -5.85
N VAL A 156 -1.39 8.58 -5.98
CA VAL A 156 -1.04 7.42 -6.82
C VAL A 156 -1.74 6.18 -6.31
N GLU A 157 -1.73 5.96 -4.99
CA GLU A 157 -2.43 4.84 -4.38
C GLU A 157 -3.95 4.94 -4.56
N GLU A 158 -4.57 6.11 -4.34
CA GLU A 158 -6.00 6.34 -4.64
C GLU A 158 -6.33 6.01 -6.10
N ALA A 159 -5.53 6.48 -7.05
CA ALA A 159 -5.75 6.24 -8.48
C ALA A 159 -5.65 4.75 -8.82
N ALA A 160 -4.69 4.04 -8.23
CA ALA A 160 -4.55 2.60 -8.41
C ALA A 160 -5.76 1.83 -7.87
N TYR A 161 -6.22 2.13 -6.64
CA TYR A 161 -7.41 1.50 -6.08
C TYR A 161 -8.67 1.77 -6.92
N LYS A 162 -8.83 2.98 -7.45
CA LYS A 162 -9.94 3.32 -8.35
C LYS A 162 -9.89 2.53 -9.65
N ALA A 163 -8.71 2.37 -10.26
CA ALA A 163 -8.54 1.56 -11.46
C ALA A 163 -8.78 0.05 -11.19
N LEU A 164 -8.54 -0.38 -9.95
CA LEU A 164 -8.75 -1.74 -9.47
C LEU A 164 -10.12 -1.92 -8.77
N SER A 165 -11.09 -1.03 -9.01
CA SER A 165 -12.39 -1.06 -8.32
C SER A 165 -13.12 -2.39 -8.51
N SER A 166 -13.05 -2.99 -9.71
CA SER A 166 -13.71 -4.26 -10.05
C SER A 166 -13.19 -5.46 -9.28
N VAL A 167 -12.00 -5.38 -8.67
CA VAL A 167 -11.34 -6.49 -7.95
C VAL A 167 -11.18 -6.23 -6.46
N GLN A 168 -11.69 -5.10 -5.95
CA GLN A 168 -11.77 -4.84 -4.52
C GLN A 168 -12.69 -5.86 -3.83
N GLY A 169 -12.33 -6.25 -2.61
CA GLY A 169 -12.98 -7.35 -1.90
C GLY A 169 -12.57 -8.74 -2.38
N ARG A 170 -11.94 -8.89 -3.56
CA ARG A 170 -11.41 -10.17 -4.05
C ARG A 170 -9.96 -10.36 -3.61
N TRP A 171 -9.03 -9.72 -4.30
CA TRP A 171 -7.59 -9.79 -4.05
C TRP A 171 -6.95 -8.41 -3.85
N VAL A 172 -7.79 -7.38 -3.78
CA VAL A 172 -7.43 -6.02 -3.34
C VAL A 172 -8.36 -5.66 -2.17
N PRO A 173 -7.89 -4.96 -1.12
CA PRO A 173 -8.77 -4.45 -0.08
C PRO A 173 -9.81 -3.46 -0.64
N TYR A 174 -10.95 -3.33 0.02
CA TYR A 174 -11.81 -2.18 -0.28
C TYR A 174 -11.11 -0.86 0.06
N PHE A 175 -11.15 0.08 -0.88
CA PHE A 175 -10.68 1.45 -0.71
C PHE A 175 -11.86 2.33 -0.32
N LEU A 176 -11.82 2.81 0.92
CA LEU A 176 -12.95 3.48 1.57
C LEU A 176 -12.91 5.01 1.40
N GLY A 177 -11.80 5.52 0.85
CA GLY A 177 -11.64 6.92 0.48
C GLY A 177 -10.26 7.48 0.81
N ARG A 178 -9.98 8.65 0.24
CA ARG A 178 -8.88 9.53 0.65
C ARG A 178 -9.45 10.75 1.36
N PHE A 179 -8.89 11.10 2.50
CA PHE A 179 -9.29 12.21 3.35
C PHE A 179 -8.09 13.11 3.65
N GLN A 180 -8.37 14.38 3.94
CA GLN A 180 -7.37 15.31 4.43
C GLN A 180 -7.62 15.58 5.91
N THR A 181 -6.55 15.68 6.69
CA THR A 181 -6.61 16.01 8.11
C THR A 181 -5.42 16.88 8.51
N ALA A 182 -5.48 17.46 9.70
CA ALA A 182 -4.35 18.11 10.35
C ALA A 182 -3.87 17.25 11.51
N LEU A 183 -2.56 17.02 11.57
CA LEU A 183 -1.92 16.33 12.70
C LEU A 183 -1.88 17.24 13.94
N PRO A 184 -1.61 16.72 15.16
CA PRO A 184 -1.60 17.51 16.39
C PRO A 184 -0.69 18.75 16.34
N HIS A 185 0.41 18.66 15.58
CA HIS A 185 1.36 19.76 15.38
C HIS A 185 0.99 20.71 14.24
N GLY A 186 -0.23 20.60 13.70
CA GLY A 186 -0.80 21.50 12.69
C GLY A 186 -0.46 21.17 11.24
N GLU A 187 0.36 20.14 10.97
CA GLU A 187 0.71 19.78 9.60
C GLU A 187 -0.42 19.07 8.86
N PRO A 188 -0.66 19.41 7.58
CA PRO A 188 -1.62 18.69 6.77
C PRO A 188 -1.11 17.28 6.45
N ALA A 189 -2.01 16.32 6.51
CA ALA A 189 -1.78 14.93 6.14
C ALA A 189 -2.90 14.41 5.23
N GLU A 190 -2.53 13.49 4.35
CA GLU A 190 -3.46 12.72 3.53
C GLU A 190 -3.66 11.35 4.17
N VAL A 191 -4.90 10.89 4.25
CA VAL A 191 -5.27 9.60 4.86
C VAL A 191 -5.97 8.76 3.81
N ASN A 192 -5.34 7.66 3.41
CA ASN A 192 -5.99 6.62 2.64
C ASN A 192 -6.60 5.60 3.62
N LEU A 193 -7.91 5.39 3.52
CA LEU A 193 -8.66 4.48 4.39
C LEU A 193 -9.01 3.21 3.63
N LEU A 194 -8.75 2.06 4.26
CA LEU A 194 -8.82 0.74 3.63
C LEU A 194 -9.53 -0.26 4.55
N GLU A 195 -10.11 -1.29 3.95
CA GLU A 195 -10.49 -2.53 4.65
C GLU A 195 -9.28 -3.11 5.39
N TYR A 196 -9.46 -3.52 6.65
CA TYR A 196 -8.49 -4.39 7.32
C TYR A 196 -8.72 -5.83 6.89
N VAL A 197 -7.69 -6.45 6.29
CA VAL A 197 -7.75 -7.85 5.87
C VAL A 197 -6.99 -8.70 6.88
N PRO A 198 -7.68 -9.55 7.67
CA PRO A 198 -7.02 -10.43 8.62
C PRO A 198 -6.23 -11.52 7.88
N GLY A 199 -4.97 -11.70 8.27
CA GLY A 199 -4.08 -12.67 7.65
C GLY A 199 -2.64 -12.49 8.10
N GLN A 200 -1.76 -13.31 7.51
CA GLN A 200 -0.32 -13.24 7.71
C GLN A 200 0.34 -12.68 6.45
N LEU A 201 1.41 -11.91 6.57
CA LEU A 201 2.16 -11.49 5.38
C LEU A 201 2.87 -12.71 4.76
N LEU A 202 2.95 -12.76 3.42
CA LEU A 202 3.65 -13.84 2.72
C LEU A 202 5.11 -13.96 3.18
N SER A 203 5.77 -12.84 3.50
CA SER A 203 7.13 -12.84 4.07
C SER A 203 7.21 -13.52 5.43
N GLU A 204 6.20 -13.35 6.29
CA GLU A 204 6.16 -13.96 7.62
C GLU A 204 5.87 -15.46 7.51
N TRP A 205 4.92 -15.83 6.66
CA TRP A 205 4.60 -17.23 6.33
C TRP A 205 5.84 -17.97 5.82
N ARG A 206 6.61 -17.31 4.94
CA ARG A 206 7.87 -17.83 4.43
C ARG A 206 8.88 -17.99 5.56
N ASN A 207 9.14 -16.93 6.34
CA ASN A 207 10.16 -16.96 7.39
C ASN A 207 9.89 -18.06 8.42
N ALA A 208 8.62 -18.31 8.76
CA ALA A 208 8.23 -19.40 9.66
C ALA A 208 8.61 -20.80 9.12
N ARG A 209 8.55 -21.00 7.80
CA ARG A 209 8.93 -22.27 7.14
C ARG A 209 10.42 -22.40 6.88
N CYS A 210 11.12 -21.30 6.60
CA CYS A 210 12.58 -21.35 6.36
C CYS A 210 13.40 -21.59 7.64
N ALA A 211 12.80 -21.36 8.82
CA ALA A 211 13.42 -21.72 10.09
C ALA A 211 13.41 -23.24 10.36
N ASP A 212 12.68 -24.02 9.57
CA ASP A 212 12.54 -25.47 9.74
C ASP A 212 13.61 -26.24 8.94
N PRO A 213 14.29 -27.26 9.50
CA PRO A 213 15.20 -28.16 8.78
C PRO A 213 14.61 -28.96 7.60
N LEU A 214 13.36 -28.69 7.20
CA LEU A 214 12.64 -29.35 6.09
C LEU A 214 13.21 -29.08 4.69
N HIS A 215 14.34 -28.39 4.56
CA HIS A 215 14.99 -28.08 3.28
C HIS A 215 15.91 -29.18 2.76
N THR A 216 15.82 -30.39 3.31
CA THR A 216 16.55 -31.54 2.76
C THR A 216 15.95 -31.93 1.42
N ILE A 217 16.69 -31.68 0.34
CA ILE A 217 16.25 -31.99 -1.03
C ILE A 217 15.90 -33.48 -1.13
N GLY A 218 14.71 -33.77 -1.64
CA GLY A 218 14.24 -35.12 -1.92
C GLY A 218 13.30 -35.73 -0.89
N THR A 219 13.12 -35.10 0.28
CA THR A 219 12.14 -35.55 1.28
C THR A 219 10.69 -35.31 0.82
N LEU A 220 9.72 -35.98 1.46
CA LEU A 220 8.30 -35.79 1.16
C LEU A 220 7.86 -34.37 1.52
N GLU A 221 8.41 -33.83 2.60
CA GLU A 221 8.13 -32.49 3.10
C GLU A 221 8.66 -31.42 2.16
N PHE A 222 9.86 -31.62 1.59
CA PHE A 222 10.38 -30.73 0.55
C PHE A 222 9.51 -30.75 -0.71
N LYS A 223 9.02 -31.93 -1.12
CA LYS A 223 8.11 -32.05 -2.28
C LYS A 223 6.78 -31.35 -2.03
N ALA A 224 6.21 -31.49 -0.84
CA ALA A 224 4.99 -30.80 -0.43
C ALA A 224 5.18 -29.28 -0.42
N LEU A 225 6.24 -28.78 0.23
CA LEU A 225 6.58 -27.36 0.24
C LEU A 225 6.80 -26.79 -1.17
N ARG A 226 7.49 -27.54 -2.03
CA ARG A 226 7.69 -27.17 -3.43
C ARG A 226 6.35 -27.07 -4.17
N GLN A 227 5.43 -28.00 -3.94
CA GLN A 227 4.11 -27.95 -4.55
C GLN A 227 3.32 -26.74 -4.05
N ASP A 228 3.32 -26.48 -2.74
CA ASP A 228 2.72 -25.28 -2.15
C ASP A 228 3.27 -24.01 -2.83
N HIS A 229 4.60 -23.93 -3.04
CA HIS A 229 5.21 -22.78 -3.72
C HIS A 229 4.75 -22.64 -5.18
N ILE A 230 4.60 -23.75 -5.91
CA ILE A 230 4.12 -23.74 -7.29
C ILE A 230 2.67 -23.25 -7.34
N ASP A 231 1.81 -23.77 -6.46
CA ASP A 231 0.39 -23.41 -6.40
C ASP A 231 0.24 -21.94 -6.03
N LEU A 232 1.01 -21.47 -5.03
CA LEU A 232 1.01 -20.07 -4.62
C LEU A 232 1.51 -19.14 -5.74
N PHE A 233 2.62 -19.49 -6.40
CA PHE A 233 3.15 -18.69 -7.50
C PHE A 233 2.18 -18.63 -8.69
N THR A 234 1.48 -19.73 -8.96
CA THR A 234 0.46 -19.81 -10.02
C THR A 234 -0.70 -18.86 -9.71
N GLY A 235 -1.25 -18.92 -8.50
CA GLY A 235 -2.32 -18.01 -8.07
C GLY A 235 -1.92 -16.53 -8.11
N LEU A 236 -0.71 -16.20 -7.65
CA LEU A 236 -0.18 -14.83 -7.75
C LEU A 236 -0.05 -14.37 -9.19
N SER A 237 0.47 -15.25 -10.06
CA SER A 237 0.67 -14.90 -11.47
C SER A 237 -0.64 -14.57 -12.16
N THR A 238 -1.71 -15.31 -11.85
CA THR A 238 -3.06 -15.01 -12.34
C THR A 238 -3.54 -13.62 -11.88
N GLN A 239 -3.39 -13.28 -10.60
CA GLN A 239 -3.81 -11.97 -10.08
C GLN A 239 -2.95 -10.81 -10.62
N ILE A 240 -1.64 -11.02 -10.81
CA ILE A 240 -0.76 -10.03 -11.44
C ILE A 240 -1.18 -9.80 -12.89
N ALA A 241 -1.49 -10.87 -13.63
CA ALA A 241 -1.99 -10.74 -15.00
C ALA A 241 -3.33 -9.98 -15.07
N GLU A 242 -4.25 -10.24 -14.13
CA GLU A 242 -5.51 -9.50 -14.01
C GLU A 242 -5.27 -8.01 -13.69
N MET A 243 -4.38 -7.71 -12.74
CA MET A 243 -3.95 -6.33 -12.41
C MET A 243 -3.37 -5.61 -13.63
N HIS A 244 -2.52 -6.29 -14.41
CA HIS A 244 -1.93 -5.75 -15.64
C HIS A 244 -2.98 -5.53 -16.73
N ALA A 245 -3.96 -6.44 -16.86
CA ALA A 245 -5.10 -6.29 -17.78
C ALA A 245 -5.98 -5.07 -17.42
N LEU A 246 -6.05 -4.71 -16.14
CA LEU A 246 -6.70 -3.48 -15.65
C LEU A 246 -5.81 -2.23 -15.79
N GLY A 247 -4.67 -2.34 -16.48
CA GLY A 247 -3.82 -1.20 -16.78
C GLY A 247 -2.97 -0.73 -15.59
N ILE A 248 -2.81 -1.54 -14.55
CA ILE A 248 -2.05 -1.19 -13.35
C ILE A 248 -0.85 -2.11 -13.18
N ARG A 249 0.28 -1.53 -12.78
CA ARG A 249 1.48 -2.23 -12.32
C ARG A 249 1.78 -1.80 -10.89
N HIS A 250 2.07 -2.74 -10.01
CA HIS A 250 2.27 -2.43 -8.58
C HIS A 250 3.64 -1.77 -8.30
N CYS A 251 4.69 -2.18 -9.02
CA CYS A 251 6.09 -1.72 -8.91
C CYS A 251 6.79 -1.98 -7.56
N ASN A 252 6.05 -2.38 -6.53
CA ASN A 252 6.59 -2.67 -5.19
C ASN A 252 5.99 -3.95 -4.58
N LEU A 253 5.60 -4.91 -5.43
CA LEU A 253 4.98 -6.15 -5.00
C LEU A 253 6.04 -7.12 -4.45
N HIS A 254 6.17 -7.21 -3.13
CA HIS A 254 7.02 -8.18 -2.43
C HIS A 254 6.27 -8.84 -1.28
N GLY A 255 6.87 -9.83 -0.61
CA GLY A 255 6.17 -10.68 0.37
C GLY A 255 5.53 -9.95 1.54
N SER A 256 6.03 -8.77 1.94
CA SER A 256 5.40 -7.94 2.98
C SER A 256 4.25 -7.05 2.48
N HIS A 257 3.97 -7.05 1.18
CA HIS A 257 2.83 -6.36 0.54
C HIS A 257 1.81 -7.36 -0.04
N ILE A 258 1.89 -8.61 0.41
CA ILE A 258 1.00 -9.69 0.04
C ILE A 258 0.50 -10.30 1.34
N ILE A 259 -0.80 -10.18 1.59
CA ILE A 259 -1.46 -10.85 2.72
C ILE A 259 -1.94 -12.22 2.24
N LEU A 260 -1.71 -13.23 3.07
CA LEU A 260 -2.34 -14.55 3.02
C LEU A 260 -3.52 -14.51 4.01
N PRO A 261 -4.76 -14.36 3.52
CA PRO A 261 -5.94 -14.32 4.37
C PRO A 261 -6.11 -15.62 5.16
N GLN A 262 -6.81 -15.54 6.29
CA GLN A 262 -7.15 -16.74 7.05
C GLN A 262 -8.04 -17.69 6.22
N PRO A 263 -7.82 -19.02 6.29
CA PRO A 263 -8.45 -20.00 5.38
C PRO A 263 -9.97 -20.06 5.44
N ASP A 264 -10.57 -19.59 6.53
CA ASP A 264 -11.99 -19.65 6.82
C ASP A 264 -12.83 -18.56 6.11
N ARG A 265 -12.20 -17.52 5.54
CA ARG A 265 -12.93 -16.34 5.05
C ARG A 265 -13.10 -16.23 3.55
N LEU A 266 -12.23 -16.79 2.71
CA LEU A 266 -12.42 -16.95 1.26
C LEU A 266 -11.40 -17.95 0.70
N SER A 267 -11.78 -18.68 -0.33
CA SER A 267 -10.98 -19.70 -1.02
C SER A 267 -9.65 -19.14 -1.57
N GLY A 268 -8.57 -19.27 -0.81
CA GLY A 268 -7.19 -19.44 -1.30
C GLY A 268 -6.54 -18.29 -2.07
N GLY A 269 -7.08 -17.07 -2.02
CA GLY A 269 -6.52 -15.92 -2.74
C GLY A 269 -5.50 -15.13 -1.94
N PHE A 270 -4.59 -14.44 -2.63
CA PHE A 270 -3.73 -13.41 -2.03
C PHE A 270 -4.45 -12.07 -2.00
N VAL A 271 -4.01 -11.18 -1.11
CA VAL A 271 -4.43 -9.78 -1.12
C VAL A 271 -3.23 -8.85 -1.26
N PHE A 272 -3.22 -8.05 -2.33
CA PHE A 272 -2.19 -7.05 -2.61
C PHE A 272 -2.49 -5.74 -1.88
N ILE A 273 -1.47 -5.17 -1.25
CA ILE A 273 -1.54 -3.92 -0.49
C ILE A 273 -0.38 -2.99 -0.86
N ASP A 274 -0.45 -1.73 -0.44
CA ASP A 274 0.60 -0.71 -0.71
C ASP A 274 0.82 -0.37 -2.19
N PHE A 275 -0.18 0.27 -2.81
CA PHE A 275 -0.09 0.76 -4.18
C PHE A 275 0.55 2.15 -4.29
N ALA A 276 1.28 2.64 -3.27
CA ALA A 276 1.91 3.97 -3.27
C ALA A 276 2.93 4.17 -4.40
N TYR A 277 3.45 3.07 -4.97
CA TYR A 277 4.39 3.06 -6.09
C TYR A 277 3.77 2.56 -7.40
N ALA A 278 2.45 2.39 -7.44
CA ALA A 278 1.78 1.91 -8.64
C ALA A 278 2.04 2.82 -9.83
N ARG A 279 1.99 2.25 -11.03
CA ARG A 279 2.15 2.94 -12.30
C ARG A 279 1.15 2.40 -13.30
N ALA A 280 0.81 3.20 -14.30
CA ALA A 280 0.09 2.70 -15.46
C ALA A 280 0.91 1.58 -16.11
N TRP A 281 0.26 0.44 -16.32
CA TRP A 281 0.82 -0.66 -17.08
C TRP A 281 0.83 -0.30 -18.56
N LYS A 282 1.96 -0.58 -19.20
CA LYS A 282 2.08 -0.59 -20.66
C LYS A 282 2.50 -2.00 -21.05
N PRO A 283 1.84 -2.63 -22.03
CA PRO A 283 2.28 -3.91 -22.55
C PRO A 283 3.77 -3.85 -22.89
N PRO A 284 4.54 -4.91 -22.63
CA PRO A 284 5.94 -4.95 -23.03
C PRO A 284 6.01 -4.68 -24.54
N THR A 285 6.76 -3.65 -24.93
CA THR A 285 7.25 -3.58 -26.29
C THR A 285 8.45 -4.53 -26.40
N GLU A 286 8.80 -4.98 -27.61
CA GLU A 286 9.91 -5.93 -27.85
C GLU A 286 11.26 -5.52 -27.21
N ARG A 287 11.39 -4.26 -26.78
CA ARG A 287 12.61 -3.71 -26.16
C ARG A 287 12.53 -3.47 -24.65
N SER A 288 11.37 -3.66 -24.01
CA SER A 288 11.18 -3.28 -22.60
C SER A 288 10.93 -4.49 -21.71
N ASN A 289 11.92 -4.87 -20.88
CA ASN A 289 11.78 -5.88 -19.81
C ASN A 289 10.90 -5.43 -18.62
N VAL A 290 10.13 -4.35 -18.81
CA VAL A 290 9.33 -3.63 -17.83
C VAL A 290 8.23 -4.51 -17.23
N GLY A 291 7.80 -5.54 -17.98
CA GLY A 291 6.78 -6.47 -17.55
C GLY A 291 7.19 -7.54 -16.55
N VAL A 292 8.49 -7.77 -16.37
CA VAL A 292 9.00 -8.86 -15.53
C VAL A 292 9.20 -8.42 -14.07
N VAL A 293 9.11 -7.11 -13.78
CA VAL A 293 9.47 -6.57 -12.46
C VAL A 293 8.56 -7.08 -11.35
N ASP A 294 7.24 -7.00 -11.52
CA ASP A 294 6.29 -7.45 -10.49
C ASP A 294 6.41 -8.95 -10.25
N TYR A 295 6.48 -9.75 -11.33
CA TYR A 295 6.71 -11.20 -11.25
C TYR A 295 8.02 -11.53 -10.55
N ARG A 296 9.12 -10.85 -10.88
CA ARG A 296 10.43 -11.10 -10.27
C ARG A 296 10.44 -10.75 -8.79
N LYS A 297 9.82 -9.63 -8.40
CA LYS A 297 9.74 -9.22 -6.99
C LYS A 297 8.80 -10.13 -6.19
N ALA A 298 7.67 -10.54 -6.75
CA ALA A 298 6.77 -11.53 -6.16
C ALA A 298 7.46 -12.90 -6.03
N ALA A 299 8.15 -13.36 -7.08
CA ALA A 299 8.93 -14.61 -7.08
C ALA A 299 10.04 -14.60 -6.03
N ALA A 300 10.68 -13.45 -5.78
CA ALA A 300 11.69 -13.33 -4.73
C ALA A 300 11.11 -13.58 -3.33
N ALA A 301 9.80 -13.40 -3.13
CA ALA A 301 9.12 -13.76 -1.90
C ALA A 301 8.99 -15.27 -1.67
N PHE A 302 9.29 -16.13 -2.66
CA PHE A 302 9.24 -17.59 -2.54
C PHE A 302 10.61 -18.25 -2.42
N ARG A 303 11.69 -17.49 -2.51
CA ARG A 303 13.04 -18.01 -2.27
C ARG A 303 13.18 -18.25 -0.77
N CYS A 304 13.17 -19.53 -0.36
CA CYS A 304 13.25 -19.88 1.06
C CYS A 304 14.69 -20.00 1.57
N CYS A 305 15.65 -20.23 0.68
CA CYS A 305 17.07 -20.17 0.97
C CYS A 305 17.74 -19.31 -0.09
N ASP A 306 18.74 -18.52 0.30
CA ASP A 306 19.69 -18.00 -0.67
C ASP A 306 20.33 -19.24 -1.33
N ALA A 307 20.17 -19.36 -2.66
CA ALA A 307 20.91 -20.38 -3.38
C ALA A 307 22.40 -20.13 -3.11
N PRO A 308 23.18 -21.14 -2.67
CA PRO A 308 24.60 -20.96 -2.39
C PRO A 308 25.38 -20.44 -3.61
#